data_AF-A0A6V7HV74-F1
#
_entry.id   AF-A0A6V7HV74-F1
#
_cell.length_a   1.000
_cell.length_b   1.000
_cell.length_c   1.000
_cell.angle_alpha   90.00
_cell.angle_beta   90.00
_cell.angle_gamma   90.00
#
_symmetry.space_group_name_H-M   'P 1'
#
loop_
_entity.id
_entity.type
_entity.pdbx_description
1 polymer ?
#
loop_
_entity_poly.entity_id
_entity_poly.type
_entity_poly.pdbx_seq_one_letter_code
_entity_poly.pdbx_strand_id
1 'polypeptide(L)'
;LFKVALEVSGSLTDVLVETHRRRHLAYLMADQGGLVGNPDASPNLPKQHLNKRQMKRSKSVLSTFLFGADPEADAKSKNIRQTEILVDLRETVLQVARHFINVDPKLGSNTIIADYTMESHAKDHDNYVNVSRTRQRRAKALLDFERHDDDELGFRKNDIITIISQKDEHCWVGELNGLR
;
A
#
# COMPACT_ATOMS: atom_id res chain seq x y z
N LEU A 1 35.50 11.17 -21.90
CA LEU A 1 34.27 11.14 -21.06
C LEU A 1 33.35 12.32 -21.33
N PHE A 2 33.76 13.58 -21.14
CA PHE A 2 32.92 14.76 -21.43
C PHE A 2 32.44 14.88 -22.89
N LYS A 3 33.30 14.56 -23.87
CA LYS A 3 32.96 14.63 -25.31
C LYS A 3 31.91 13.59 -25.73
N VAL A 4 32.01 12.38 -25.16
CA VAL A 4 31.04 11.29 -25.36
C VAL A 4 29.72 11.59 -24.64
N ALA A 5 29.78 12.19 -23.45
CA ALA A 5 28.59 12.63 -22.74
C ALA A 5 27.83 13.74 -23.50
N LEU A 6 28.53 14.65 -24.17
CA LEU A 6 27.95 15.70 -25.02
C LEU A 6 27.34 15.15 -26.33
N GLU A 7 28.00 14.19 -26.99
CA GLU A 7 27.45 13.52 -28.17
C GLU A 7 26.18 12.71 -27.84
N VAL A 8 26.15 12.05 -26.68
CA VAL A 8 24.99 11.27 -26.23
C VAL A 8 23.89 12.17 -25.64
N SER A 9 24.24 13.29 -24.97
CA SER A 9 23.24 14.23 -24.45
C SER A 9 22.56 15.04 -25.55
N GLY A 10 23.23 15.27 -26.68
CA GLY A 10 22.67 15.98 -27.84
C GLY A 10 21.46 15.28 -28.46
N SER A 11 21.34 13.96 -28.32
CA SER A 11 20.18 13.19 -28.80
C SER A 11 19.09 12.97 -27.74
N LEU A 12 19.35 13.31 -26.48
CA LEU A 12 18.43 13.06 -25.37
C LEU A 12 17.58 14.30 -25.12
N THR A 13 16.55 14.49 -25.95
CA THR A 13 15.56 15.55 -25.71
C THR A 13 14.56 15.11 -24.65
N ASP A 14 13.97 16.07 -23.94
CA ASP A 14 12.92 15.80 -22.95
C ASP A 14 11.73 15.04 -23.57
N VAL A 15 11.43 15.33 -24.84
CA VAL A 15 10.45 14.60 -25.66
C VAL A 15 10.87 13.14 -25.84
N LEU A 16 12.15 12.86 -26.11
CA LEU A 16 12.63 11.48 -26.27
C LEU A 16 12.53 10.72 -24.94
N VAL A 17 12.94 11.34 -23.83
CA VAL A 17 12.80 10.75 -22.50
C VAL A 17 11.34 10.46 -22.17
N GLU A 18 10.45 11.41 -22.44
CA GLU A 18 9.01 11.26 -22.21
C GLU A 18 8.39 10.18 -23.10
N THR A 19 8.79 10.07 -24.37
CA THR A 19 8.33 8.99 -25.26
C THR A 19 8.81 7.61 -24.79
N HIS A 20 10.05 7.50 -24.32
CA HIS A 20 10.56 6.26 -23.73
C HIS A 20 9.82 5.90 -22.44
N ARG A 21 9.56 6.88 -21.57
CA ARG A 21 8.76 6.69 -20.34
C ARG A 21 7.35 6.22 -20.67
N ARG A 22 6.67 6.85 -21.63
CA ARG A 22 5.31 6.43 -22.07
C ARG A 22 5.31 5.03 -22.66
N ARG A 23 6.31 4.69 -23.48
CA ARG A 23 6.43 3.34 -24.05
C ARG A 23 6.67 2.29 -22.96
N HIS A 24 7.53 2.59 -21.99
CA HIS A 24 7.78 1.70 -20.86
C HIS A 24 6.56 1.57 -19.95
N LEU A 25 5.87 2.67 -19.68
CA LEU A 25 4.59 2.67 -18.95
C LEU A 25 3.56 1.80 -19.66
N ALA A 26 3.42 1.91 -20.98
CA ALA A 26 2.51 1.06 -21.76
C ALA A 26 2.87 -0.44 -21.67
N TYR A 27 4.16 -0.76 -21.63
CA TYR A 27 4.63 -2.13 -21.40
C TYR A 27 4.25 -2.64 -20.01
N LEU A 28 4.47 -1.83 -18.96
CA LEU A 28 4.05 -2.15 -17.60
C LEU A 28 2.53 -2.29 -17.49
N MET A 29 1.75 -1.42 -18.14
CA MET A 29 0.29 -1.49 -18.17
C MET A 29 -0.23 -2.73 -18.91
N ALA A 30 0.46 -3.21 -19.93
CA ALA A 30 0.09 -4.42 -20.66
C ALA A 30 0.35 -5.70 -19.86
N ASP A 31 1.41 -5.71 -19.04
CA ASP A 31 1.81 -6.87 -18.22
C ASP A 31 1.09 -6.91 -16.86
N GLN A 32 0.83 -5.74 -16.25
CA GLN A 32 0.36 -5.63 -14.86
C GLN A 32 -1.06 -5.05 -14.70
N GLY A 33 -1.73 -4.69 -15.79
CA GLY A 33 -3.07 -4.09 -15.78
C GLY A 33 -3.07 -2.57 -15.55
N GLY A 34 -4.23 -1.93 -15.74
CA GLY A 34 -4.35 -0.47 -15.92
C GLY A 34 -3.95 0.43 -14.74
N LEU A 35 -3.64 -0.10 -13.55
CA LEU A 35 -3.34 0.71 -12.36
C LEU A 35 -1.85 0.75 -12.01
N VAL A 36 -0.98 0.64 -13.02
CA VAL A 36 0.44 0.96 -12.84
C VAL A 36 0.63 2.47 -12.69
N GLY A 37 0.63 2.88 -11.42
CA GLY A 37 1.46 3.94 -10.85
C GLY A 37 1.67 5.21 -11.69
N ASN A 38 0.83 6.21 -11.44
CA ASN A 38 1.35 7.55 -11.22
C ASN A 38 0.54 8.25 -10.12
N PRO A 39 1.12 8.53 -8.94
CA PRO A 39 0.43 9.28 -7.90
C PRO A 39 0.18 10.76 -8.28
N ASP A 40 0.91 11.31 -9.27
CA ASP A 40 0.84 12.73 -9.65
C ASP A 40 0.46 13.00 -11.12
N ALA A 41 0.34 11.99 -11.99
CA ALA A 41 -0.22 12.23 -13.33
C ALA A 41 -1.74 12.06 -13.32
N SER A 42 -2.41 13.11 -13.81
CA SER A 42 -3.76 13.02 -14.34
C SER A 42 -3.89 11.76 -15.22
N PRO A 43 -4.94 10.94 -15.03
CA PRO A 43 -5.08 9.66 -15.71
C PRO A 43 -5.23 9.90 -17.22
N ASN A 44 -4.15 9.67 -17.97
CA ASN A 44 -4.05 9.98 -19.39
C ASN A 44 -4.66 8.90 -20.30
N LEU A 45 -5.79 8.27 -19.90
CA LEU A 45 -6.56 7.44 -20.82
C LEU A 45 -8.08 7.69 -20.74
N PRO A 46 -8.78 7.84 -21.89
CA PRO A 46 -10.21 8.20 -21.96
C PRO A 46 -11.18 7.12 -21.45
N LYS A 47 -10.70 5.98 -20.97
CA LYS A 47 -11.54 4.84 -20.52
C LYS A 47 -11.22 4.36 -19.11
N GLN A 48 -10.36 5.06 -18.40
CA GLN A 48 -10.08 4.80 -16.99
C GLN A 48 -10.73 5.83 -16.05
N HIS A 49 -11.75 6.53 -16.55
CA HIS A 49 -12.84 6.98 -15.69
C HIS A 49 -13.63 5.72 -15.27
N LEU A 50 -13.11 4.96 -14.30
CA LEU A 50 -14.02 4.56 -13.23
C LEU A 50 -14.56 5.88 -12.74
N ASN A 51 -15.82 6.19 -13.06
CA ASN A 51 -16.47 7.38 -12.54
C ASN A 51 -16.34 7.27 -11.02
N LYS A 52 -15.31 7.90 -10.43
CA LYS A 52 -15.21 8.12 -8.99
C LYS A 52 -16.42 8.95 -8.69
N ARG A 53 -17.51 8.27 -8.32
CA ARG A 53 -18.80 8.92 -8.19
C ARG A 53 -18.63 9.90 -7.05
N GLN A 54 -18.64 11.19 -7.36
CA GLN A 54 -18.60 12.22 -6.34
C GLN A 54 -19.90 12.08 -5.55
N MET A 55 -19.83 11.39 -4.42
CA MET A 55 -21.03 10.96 -3.71
C MET A 55 -21.54 12.11 -2.85
N LYS A 56 -22.84 12.38 -2.97
CA LYS A 56 -23.56 13.31 -2.10
C LYS A 56 -23.42 12.83 -0.65
N ARG A 57 -23.06 13.75 0.26
CA ARG A 57 -22.97 13.49 1.71
C ARG A 57 -24.23 12.74 2.18
N SER A 58 -24.05 11.80 3.11
CA SER A 58 -25.16 11.09 3.75
C SER A 58 -26.18 12.12 4.22
N LYS A 59 -27.39 12.06 3.68
CA LYS A 59 -28.41 13.02 4.10
C LYS A 59 -28.89 12.62 5.51
N SER A 60 -29.10 13.60 6.38
CA SER A 60 -29.57 13.40 7.75
C SER A 60 -30.89 12.61 7.78
N VAL A 61 -31.16 11.86 8.85
CA VAL A 61 -32.42 11.13 9.07
C VAL A 61 -33.65 12.02 8.83
N LEU A 62 -33.58 13.31 9.20
CA LEU A 62 -34.63 14.30 8.94
C LEU A 62 -34.94 14.46 7.44
N SER A 63 -33.93 14.40 6.59
CA SER A 63 -34.11 14.51 5.13
C SER A 63 -34.72 13.25 4.50
N THR A 64 -34.51 12.08 5.11
CA THR A 64 -35.14 10.82 4.70
C THR A 64 -36.65 10.88 4.94
N PHE A 65 -37.06 11.45 6.08
CA PHE A 65 -38.46 11.68 6.40
C PHE A 65 -39.11 12.80 5.57
N LEU A 66 -38.39 13.90 5.29
CA LEU A 66 -38.97 15.06 4.58
C LEU A 66 -39.12 14.88 3.06
N PHE A 67 -38.24 14.09 2.43
CA PHE A 67 -38.16 13.98 0.95
C PHE A 67 -38.40 12.57 0.42
N GLY A 68 -38.76 11.59 1.27
CA GLY A 68 -39.05 10.22 0.85
C GLY A 68 -37.86 9.55 0.17
N ALA A 69 -36.73 9.40 0.89
CA ALA A 69 -35.57 8.71 0.34
C ALA A 69 -35.77 7.19 0.40
N ASP A 70 -35.56 6.52 -0.75
CA ASP A 70 -35.62 5.07 -0.88
C ASP A 70 -34.45 4.39 -0.12
N PRO A 71 -34.72 3.68 0.99
CA PRO A 71 -33.69 3.05 1.81
C PRO A 71 -32.95 1.93 1.04
N GLU A 72 -33.58 1.34 0.02
CA GLU A 72 -33.00 0.25 -0.77
C GLU A 72 -31.91 0.76 -1.73
N ALA A 73 -32.12 1.95 -2.31
CA ALA A 73 -31.12 2.63 -3.12
C ALA A 73 -29.88 3.04 -2.30
N ASP A 74 -30.06 3.47 -1.04
CA ASP A 74 -28.95 3.82 -0.14
C ASP A 74 -28.14 2.57 0.26
N ALA A 75 -28.82 1.49 0.64
CA ALA A 75 -28.20 0.20 0.95
C ALA A 75 -27.40 -0.36 -0.24
N LYS A 76 -27.98 -0.34 -1.45
CA LYS A 76 -27.29 -0.73 -2.67
C LYS A 76 -26.03 0.11 -2.92
N SER A 77 -26.12 1.43 -2.71
CA SER A 77 -24.96 2.31 -2.88
C SER A 77 -23.83 2.06 -1.88
N LYS A 78 -24.17 1.70 -0.64
CA LYS A 78 -23.21 1.31 0.41
C LYS A 78 -22.53 -0.02 0.08
N ASN A 79 -23.30 -1.02 -0.36
CA ASN A 79 -22.76 -2.32 -0.77
C ASN A 79 -21.79 -2.17 -1.94
N ILE A 80 -22.15 -1.37 -2.95
CA ILE A 80 -21.27 -1.05 -4.08
C ILE A 80 -19.96 -0.43 -3.58
N ARG A 81 -20.02 0.55 -2.68
CA ARG A 81 -18.83 1.20 -2.12
C ARG A 81 -17.94 0.22 -1.34
N GLN A 82 -18.54 -0.68 -0.57
CA GLN A 82 -17.80 -1.69 0.17
C GLN A 82 -17.05 -2.62 -0.79
N THR A 83 -17.68 -3.03 -1.89
CA THR A 83 -17.03 -3.83 -2.93
C THR A 83 -15.92 -3.06 -3.63
N GLU A 84 -16.10 -1.78 -3.96
CA GLU A 84 -15.05 -0.94 -4.55
C GLU A 84 -13.81 -0.87 -3.64
N ILE A 85 -14.00 -0.59 -2.35
CA ILE A 85 -12.91 -0.53 -1.37
C ILE A 85 -12.17 -1.86 -1.29
N LEU A 86 -12.88 -2.99 -1.31
CA LEU A 86 -12.27 -4.32 -1.28
C LEU A 86 -11.45 -4.61 -2.55
N VAL A 87 -11.94 -4.20 -3.71
CA VAL A 87 -11.22 -4.36 -4.98
C VAL A 87 -9.94 -3.51 -4.98
N ASP A 88 -10.04 -2.24 -4.56
CA ASP A 88 -8.88 -1.34 -4.45
C ASP A 88 -7.83 -1.89 -3.46
N LEU A 89 -8.30 -2.42 -2.31
CA LEU A 89 -7.42 -3.05 -1.32
C LEU A 89 -6.72 -4.29 -1.90
N ARG A 90 -7.45 -5.14 -2.61
CA ARG A 90 -6.86 -6.33 -3.27
C ARG A 90 -5.77 -5.92 -4.26
N GLU A 91 -6.05 -4.95 -5.12
CA GLU A 91 -5.07 -4.50 -6.13
C GLU A 91 -3.82 -3.86 -5.50
N THR A 92 -3.99 -3.05 -4.44
CA THR A 92 -2.86 -2.46 -3.72
C THR A 92 -1.99 -3.52 -3.05
N VAL A 93 -2.58 -4.55 -2.44
CA VAL A 93 -1.82 -5.68 -1.87
C VAL A 93 -1.04 -6.43 -2.96
N LEU A 94 -1.67 -6.70 -4.11
CA LEU A 94 -1.00 -7.37 -5.24
C LEU A 94 0.16 -6.54 -5.79
N GLN A 95 0.00 -5.22 -5.89
CA GLN A 95 1.06 -4.32 -6.34
C GLN A 95 2.28 -4.36 -5.42
N VAL A 96 2.06 -4.34 -4.10
CA VAL A 96 3.14 -4.46 -3.10
C VAL A 96 3.84 -5.82 -3.23
N ALA A 97 3.10 -6.91 -3.36
CA ALA A 97 3.68 -8.25 -3.51
C ALA A 97 4.53 -8.37 -4.79
N ARG A 98 4.04 -7.88 -5.93
CA ARG A 98 4.79 -7.85 -7.20
C ARG A 98 6.07 -7.03 -7.07
N HIS A 99 6.02 -5.91 -6.37
CA HIS A 99 7.21 -5.09 -6.12
C HIS A 99 8.30 -5.89 -5.38
N PHE A 100 7.95 -6.59 -4.31
CA PHE A 100 8.92 -7.40 -3.56
C PHE A 100 9.48 -8.57 -4.39
N ILE A 101 8.66 -9.22 -5.21
CA ILE A 101 9.11 -10.29 -6.11
C ILE A 101 10.10 -9.76 -7.16
N ASN A 102 9.86 -8.56 -7.68
CA ASN A 102 10.77 -7.92 -8.64
C ASN A 102 12.10 -7.50 -7.98
N VAL A 103 12.08 -7.10 -6.71
CA VAL A 103 13.27 -6.71 -5.96
C VAL A 103 14.08 -7.93 -5.51
N ASP A 104 13.42 -9.01 -5.09
CA ASP A 104 14.05 -10.28 -4.72
C ASP A 104 13.37 -11.45 -5.45
N PRO A 105 13.95 -11.91 -6.58
CA PRO A 105 13.42 -13.02 -7.37
C PRO A 105 13.26 -14.34 -6.58
N LYS A 106 13.94 -14.51 -5.44
CA LYS A 106 13.77 -15.69 -4.57
C LYS A 106 12.35 -15.77 -4.00
N LEU A 107 11.67 -14.64 -3.85
CA LEU A 107 10.27 -14.57 -3.43
C LEU A 107 9.28 -14.99 -4.54
N GLY A 108 9.75 -15.16 -5.79
CA GLY A 108 8.90 -15.49 -6.94
C GLY A 108 8.22 -16.86 -6.86
N SER A 109 8.66 -17.76 -5.98
CA SER A 109 7.99 -19.03 -5.73
C SER A 109 6.70 -18.88 -4.90
N ASN A 110 6.45 -17.71 -4.32
CA ASN A 110 5.28 -17.50 -3.46
C ASN A 110 4.03 -17.21 -4.30
N THR A 111 2.96 -17.96 -4.05
CA THR A 111 1.65 -17.73 -4.67
C THR A 111 1.02 -16.43 -4.15
N ILE A 112 0.76 -15.48 -5.04
CA ILE A 112 0.06 -14.21 -4.72
C ILE A 112 -1.46 -14.33 -4.92
N ILE A 113 -1.96 -15.52 -5.24
CA ILE A 113 -3.39 -15.78 -5.43
C ILE A 113 -3.99 -16.11 -4.06
N ALA A 114 -5.03 -15.36 -3.69
CA ALA A 114 -5.81 -15.64 -2.50
C ALA A 114 -6.61 -16.94 -2.68
N ASP A 115 -6.52 -17.84 -1.70
CA ASP A 115 -7.27 -19.08 -1.64
C ASP A 115 -8.60 -18.84 -0.89
N TYR A 116 -9.69 -18.86 -1.64
CA TYR A 116 -11.06 -18.68 -1.14
C TYR A 116 -11.81 -20.00 -0.92
N THR A 117 -11.09 -21.13 -0.86
CA THR A 117 -11.70 -22.44 -0.57
C THR A 117 -12.21 -22.50 0.87
N MET A 118 -13.22 -23.33 1.10
CA MET A 118 -13.80 -23.50 2.44
C MET A 118 -12.78 -24.16 3.40
N GLU A 119 -11.89 -24.98 2.87
CA GLU A 119 -10.80 -25.62 3.60
C GLU A 119 -9.75 -24.62 4.11
N SER A 120 -9.41 -23.61 3.31
CA SER A 120 -8.57 -22.48 3.73
C SER A 120 -9.26 -21.69 4.84
N HIS A 121 -10.52 -21.29 4.60
CA HIS A 121 -11.31 -20.51 5.54
C HIS A 121 -11.50 -21.18 6.91
N ALA A 122 -11.65 -22.50 6.95
CA ALA A 122 -11.77 -23.24 8.21
C ALA A 122 -10.53 -23.08 9.13
N LYS A 123 -9.36 -22.78 8.56
CA LYS A 123 -8.10 -22.57 9.30
C LYS A 123 -7.85 -21.11 9.69
N ASP A 124 -8.60 -20.16 9.14
CA ASP A 124 -8.37 -18.73 9.35
C ASP A 124 -8.47 -18.34 10.82
N HIS A 125 -9.42 -18.93 11.56
CA HIS A 125 -9.60 -18.65 12.98
C HIS A 125 -8.37 -19.07 13.80
N ASP A 126 -7.90 -20.30 13.62
CA ASP A 126 -6.75 -20.83 14.34
C ASP A 126 -5.47 -20.05 13.98
N ASN A 127 -5.29 -19.73 12.70
CA ASN A 127 -4.20 -18.89 12.23
C ASN A 127 -4.23 -17.51 12.90
N TYR A 128 -5.39 -16.87 12.95
CA TYR A 128 -5.56 -15.57 13.62
C TYR A 128 -5.24 -15.65 15.11
N VAL A 129 -5.74 -16.68 15.82
CA VAL A 129 -5.44 -16.88 17.24
C VAL A 129 -3.94 -17.09 17.46
N ASN A 130 -3.28 -17.89 16.64
CA ASN A 130 -1.84 -18.14 16.74
C ASN A 130 -1.01 -16.86 16.50
N VAL A 131 -1.34 -16.10 15.45
CA VAL A 131 -0.68 -14.83 15.15
C VAL A 131 -0.93 -13.80 16.25
N SER A 132 -2.16 -13.70 16.76
CA SER A 132 -2.48 -12.74 17.82
C SER A 132 -1.74 -13.04 19.14
N ARG A 133 -1.58 -14.31 19.50
CA ARG A 133 -0.82 -14.74 20.68
C ARG A 133 0.68 -14.46 20.57
N THR A 134 1.24 -14.55 19.36
CA THR A 134 2.68 -14.39 19.11
C THR A 134 3.04 -13.00 18.61
N ARG A 135 2.06 -12.09 18.50
CA ARG A 135 2.26 -10.76 17.96
C ARG A 135 3.18 -9.96 18.90
N GLN A 136 4.40 -9.72 18.42
CA GLN A 136 5.30 -8.78 19.05
C GLN A 136 4.75 -7.35 18.88
N ARG A 137 4.79 -6.57 19.97
CA ARG A 137 4.46 -5.16 19.90
C ARG A 137 5.58 -4.45 19.15
N ARG A 138 5.22 -3.48 18.30
CA ARG A 138 6.18 -2.67 17.56
C ARG A 138 5.82 -1.19 17.70
N ALA A 139 6.84 -0.34 17.72
CA ALA A 139 6.71 1.11 17.70
C ALA A 139 7.39 1.66 16.45
N LYS A 140 6.87 2.78 15.94
CA LYS A 140 7.50 3.52 14.85
C LYS A 140 8.21 4.74 15.43
N ALA A 141 9.50 4.89 15.16
CA ALA A 141 10.25 6.07 15.53
C ALA A 141 9.71 7.30 14.80
N LEU A 142 9.41 8.37 15.54
CA LEU A 142 8.90 9.63 14.99
C LEU A 142 10.02 10.62 14.65
N LEU A 143 11.16 10.47 15.32
CA LEU A 143 12.35 11.30 15.23
C LEU A 143 13.58 10.39 15.21
N ASP A 144 14.71 10.97 14.79
CA ASP A 144 16.01 10.32 14.95
C ASP A 144 16.44 10.41 16.42
N PHE A 145 17.07 9.35 16.94
CA PHE A 145 17.64 9.30 18.27
C PHE A 145 19.02 8.67 18.20
N GLU A 146 20.03 9.46 18.58
CA GLU A 146 21.42 9.01 18.66
C GLU A 146 21.69 8.48 20.07
N ARG A 147 22.19 7.24 20.15
CA ARG A 147 22.60 6.65 21.43
C ARG A 147 23.83 7.37 21.98
N HIS A 148 23.83 7.66 23.27
CA HIS A 148 24.97 8.23 23.98
C HIS A 148 25.65 7.19 24.87
N ASP A 149 24.86 6.33 25.50
CA ASP A 149 25.34 5.24 26.36
C ASP A 149 25.10 3.86 25.73
N ASP A 150 25.73 2.82 26.28
CA ASP A 150 25.65 1.45 25.75
C ASP A 150 24.35 0.73 26.09
N ASP A 151 23.56 1.25 27.02
CA ASP A 151 22.22 0.77 27.38
C ASP A 151 21.10 1.47 26.58
N GLU A 152 21.44 2.42 25.70
CA GLU A 152 20.51 3.12 24.84
C GLU A 152 20.43 2.53 23.42
N LEU A 153 19.20 2.38 22.92
CA LEU A 153 18.95 1.94 21.55
C LEU A 153 18.86 3.15 20.60
N GLY A 154 19.88 3.36 19.76
CA GLY A 154 19.86 4.37 18.71
C GLY A 154 19.02 3.94 17.49
N PHE A 155 18.23 4.86 16.93
CA PHE A 155 17.35 4.60 15.78
C PHE A 155 17.09 5.84 14.94
N ARG A 156 16.61 5.65 13.71
CA ARG A 156 16.20 6.73 12.80
C ARG A 156 14.69 6.86 12.68
N LYS A 157 14.24 8.03 12.29
CA LYS A 157 12.85 8.34 11.99
C LYS A 157 12.31 7.32 10.98
N ASN A 158 11.14 6.78 11.32
CA ASN A 158 10.41 5.72 10.63
C ASN A 158 10.92 4.30 10.86
N ASP A 159 11.98 4.08 11.64
CA ASP A 159 12.38 2.73 12.03
C ASP A 159 11.25 2.05 12.82
N ILE A 160 11.12 0.75 12.59
CA ILE A 160 10.13 -0.09 13.27
C ILE A 160 10.87 -0.91 14.34
N ILE A 161 10.69 -0.51 15.60
CA ILE A 161 11.35 -1.08 16.75
C ILE A 161 10.43 -2.14 17.36
N THR A 162 10.97 -3.34 17.62
CA THR A 162 10.25 -4.38 18.35
C THR A 162 10.30 -4.07 19.84
N ILE A 163 9.14 -3.99 20.50
CA ILE A 163 9.07 -3.70 21.93
C ILE A 163 9.17 -4.99 22.73
N ILE A 164 10.22 -5.10 23.53
CA ILE A 164 10.48 -6.23 24.41
C ILE A 164 9.84 -6.01 25.78
N SER A 165 9.96 -4.82 26.35
CA SER A 165 9.45 -4.52 27.69
C SER A 165 8.96 -3.08 27.83
N GLN A 166 7.82 -2.91 28.51
CA GLN A 166 7.23 -1.61 28.86
C GLN A 166 7.00 -1.52 30.38
N LYS A 167 7.93 -2.05 31.17
CA LYS A 167 7.80 -2.00 32.63
C LYS A 167 7.92 -0.59 33.17
N ASP A 168 8.71 0.25 32.52
CA ASP A 168 8.86 1.66 32.85
C ASP A 168 7.96 2.50 31.92
N GLU A 169 7.39 3.58 32.47
CA GLU A 169 6.46 4.47 31.77
C GLU A 169 7.15 5.34 30.73
N HIS A 170 8.40 5.74 30.99
CA HIS A 170 9.14 6.69 30.17
C HIS A 170 10.21 6.01 29.30
N CYS A 171 10.71 4.84 29.72
CA CYS A 171 11.79 4.13 29.02
C CYS A 171 11.39 2.68 28.68
N TRP A 172 11.17 2.39 27.40
CA TRP A 172 10.86 1.03 26.95
C TRP A 172 12.10 0.33 26.42
N VAL A 173 12.18 -0.99 26.67
CA VAL A 173 13.23 -1.84 26.10
C VAL A 173 12.78 -2.28 24.71
N GLY A 174 13.55 -1.88 23.70
CA GLY A 174 13.30 -2.19 22.29
C GLY A 174 14.37 -3.10 21.68
N GLU A 175 14.13 -3.57 20.47
CA GLU A 175 15.11 -4.22 19.62
C GLU A 175 14.97 -3.71 18.20
N LEU A 176 16.10 -3.38 17.57
CA LEU A 176 16.20 -2.95 16.19
C LEU A 176 17.40 -3.62 15.51
N ASN A 177 17.15 -4.36 14.43
CA ASN A 177 18.20 -5.06 13.66
C ASN A 177 19.10 -6.00 14.52
N GLY A 178 18.54 -6.62 15.55
CA GLY A 178 19.27 -7.49 16.48
C GLY A 178 20.04 -6.75 17.59
N LEU A 179 20.02 -5.42 17.59
CA LEU A 179 20.53 -4.60 18.68
C LEU A 179 19.41 -4.34 19.68
N ARG A 180 19.70 -4.51 20.97
CA ARG A 180 18.76 -4.35 22.08
C ARG A 180 19.31 -3.34 23.07
#